data_AF-A0A9W3X1B5-F1
#
_entry.id   AF-A0A9W3X1B5-F1
#
_cell.length_a   1.000
_cell.length_b   1.000
_cell.length_c   1.000
_cell.angle_alpha   90.00
_cell.angle_beta   90.00
_cell.angle_gamma   90.00
#
_symmetry.space_group_name_H-M   'P 1'
#
loop_
_entity.id
_entity.type
_entity.pdbx_description
1 polymer ?
#
loop_
_entity_poly.entity_id
_entity_poly.type
_entity_poly.pdbx_seq_one_letter_code
_entity_poly.pdbx_strand_id
1 'polypeptide(L)'
;MNGIKQRNFFTNNTDFYILLGNYTDIVSYHETWDDATIALRSIHISDSSWTSIWILKPGEILSGTCITAPYEEHRKISYGS
;
A
#
# COMPACT_ATOMS: atom_id res chain seq x y z
N MET A 1 -20.58 6.83 -11.81
CA MET A 1 -19.25 6.96 -11.18
C MET A 1 -18.35 5.87 -11.72
N ASN A 2 -17.48 6.19 -12.68
CA ASN A 2 -16.46 5.24 -13.16
C ASN A 2 -15.20 5.51 -12.35
N GLY A 3 -14.93 4.68 -11.33
CA GLY A 3 -13.64 4.71 -10.64
C GLY A 3 -12.53 4.50 -11.67
N ILE A 4 -11.56 5.42 -11.71
CA ILE A 4 -10.40 5.29 -12.59
C ILE A 4 -9.58 4.14 -12.02
N LYS A 5 -9.52 3.03 -12.76
CA LYS A 5 -8.65 1.90 -12.42
C LYS A 5 -7.22 2.28 -12.78
N GLN A 6 -6.44 2.73 -11.80
CA GLN A 6 -5.03 2.99 -12.00
C GLN A 6 -4.25 1.69 -11.75
N ARG A 7 -3.50 1.26 -12.77
CA ARG A 7 -2.62 0.11 -12.64
C ARG A 7 -1.33 0.59 -12.00
N ASN A 8 -1.09 0.18 -10.77
CA ASN A 8 0.13 0.51 -10.05
C ASN A 8 1.12 -0.63 -10.22
N PHE A 9 2.36 -0.26 -10.49
CA PHE A 9 3.50 -1.17 -10.55
C PHE A 9 4.52 -0.70 -9.53
N PHE A 10 4.98 -1.63 -8.71
CA PHE A 10 6.08 -1.39 -7.80
C PHE A 10 7.14 -2.45 -8.03
N THR A 11 8.39 -2.02 -8.21
CA THR A 11 9.54 -2.93 -8.29
C THR A 11 10.40 -2.74 -7.05
N ASN A 12 10.66 -3.83 -6.33
CA ASN A 12 11.65 -3.81 -5.27
C ASN A 12 13.07 -3.83 -5.86
N ASN A 13 13.65 -2.66 -6.06
CA ASN A 13 15.02 -2.51 -6.57
C ASN A 13 16.09 -2.59 -5.46
N THR A 14 15.75 -3.11 -4.28
CA THR A 14 16.68 -3.23 -3.15
C THR A 14 17.11 -4.67 -2.94
N ASP A 15 18.20 -4.86 -2.20
CA ASP A 15 18.69 -6.18 -1.79
C ASP A 15 17.94 -6.74 -0.55
N PHE A 16 16.92 -6.02 -0.07
CA PHE A 16 16.13 -6.38 1.12
C PHE A 16 14.73 -6.84 0.74
N TYR A 17 14.11 -7.64 1.60
CA TYR A 17 12.66 -7.88 1.57
C TYR A 17 11.95 -6.62 2.06
N ILE A 18 10.91 -6.19 1.35
CA ILE A 18 10.12 -5.02 1.73
C ILE A 18 8.69 -5.41 2.08
N LEU A 19 8.11 -4.75 3.07
CA LEU A 19 6.66 -4.73 3.23
C LEU A 19 6.12 -3.52 2.49
N LEU A 20 5.24 -3.74 1.53
CA LEU A 20 4.62 -2.70 0.72
C LEU A 20 3.13 -2.64 1.02
N GLY A 21 2.68 -1.51 1.55
CA GLY A 21 1.28 -1.16 1.74
C GLY A 21 0.68 -0.50 0.50
N ASN A 22 -0.56 -0.84 0.16
CA ASN A 22 -1.36 -0.18 -0.89
C ASN A 22 -0.65 0.03 -2.26
N TYR A 23 0.29 -0.87 -2.63
CA TYR A 23 1.09 -0.83 -3.87
C TYR A 23 2.09 0.34 -4.00
N THR A 24 2.17 1.25 -3.04
CA THR A 24 3.03 2.45 -3.14
C THR A 24 3.82 2.76 -1.89
N ASP A 25 3.38 2.28 -0.72
CA ASP A 25 3.90 2.73 0.56
C ASP A 25 4.84 1.69 1.15
N ILE A 26 6.13 1.98 1.22
CA ILE A 26 7.08 1.08 1.86
C ILE A 26 6.91 1.20 3.38
N VAL A 27 6.49 0.11 4.02
CA VAL A 27 6.25 0.01 5.46
C VAL A 27 7.56 -0.24 6.20
N SER A 28 8.37 -1.19 5.71
CA SER A 28 9.62 -1.60 6.35
C SER A 28 10.52 -2.41 5.41
N TYR A 29 11.79 -2.53 5.78
CA TYR A 29 12.83 -3.32 5.10
C TYR A 29 13.33 -4.42 6.03
N HIS A 30 13.66 -5.58 5.48
CA HIS A 30 14.10 -6.75 6.21
C HIS A 30 15.18 -7.52 5.45
N GLU A 31 16.20 -7.99 6.14
CA GLU A 31 17.28 -8.79 5.54
C GLU A 31 16.81 -10.18 5.15
N THR A 32 15.86 -10.75 5.90
CA THR A 32 15.39 -12.11 5.70
C THR A 32 13.88 -12.17 5.45
N TRP A 33 13.46 -13.25 4.78
CA TRP A 33 12.05 -13.58 4.59
C TRP A 33 11.33 -13.80 5.92
N ASP A 34 12.01 -14.41 6.89
CA ASP A 34 11.42 -14.73 8.19
C ASP A 34 11.14 -13.45 8.99
N ASP A 35 12.08 -12.51 9.01
CA ASP A 35 11.88 -11.20 9.66
C ASP A 35 10.72 -10.43 9.02
N ALA A 36 10.64 -10.42 7.68
CA ALA A 36 9.54 -9.80 6.96
C ALA A 36 8.19 -10.47 7.29
N THR A 37 8.16 -11.80 7.41
CA THR A 37 6.95 -12.56 7.75
C THR A 37 6.50 -12.29 9.19
N ILE A 38 7.44 -12.22 10.13
CA ILE A 38 7.17 -11.87 11.54
C ILE A 38 6.62 -10.45 11.63
N ALA A 39 7.25 -9.51 10.93
CA ALA A 39 6.81 -8.12 10.88
C ALA A 39 5.38 -8.03 10.30
N LEU A 40 5.11 -8.70 9.18
CA LEU A 40 3.78 -8.69 8.56
C LEU A 40 2.69 -9.20 9.50
N ARG A 41 2.97 -10.29 10.22
CA ARG A 41 2.02 -10.87 11.20
C ARG A 41 1.79 -9.97 12.42
N SER A 42 2.74 -9.09 12.71
CA SER A 42 2.66 -8.14 13.83
C SER A 42 1.85 -6.89 13.48
N ILE A 43 1.55 -6.67 12.19
CA ILE A 43 0.74 -5.53 11.75
C ILE A 43 -0.74 -5.86 11.89
N HIS A 44 -1.42 -5.13 12.76
CA HIS A 44 -2.88 -5.09 12.79
C HIS A 44 -3.39 -4.21 11.64
N ILE A 45 -3.80 -4.85 10.54
CA ILE A 45 -4.31 -4.15 9.34
C ILE A 45 -5.46 -3.19 9.68
N SER A 46 -6.31 -3.57 10.65
CA SER A 46 -7.44 -2.76 11.14
C SER A 46 -7.03 -1.41 11.73
N ASP A 47 -5.82 -1.32 12.26
CA ASP A 47 -5.27 -0.10 12.88
C ASP A 47 -4.35 0.67 11.92
N SER A 48 -4.23 0.21 10.67
CA SER A 48 -3.36 0.79 9.66
C SER A 48 -4.15 1.50 8.57
N SER A 49 -3.53 2.50 7.92
CA SER A 49 -4.09 3.13 6.72
C SER A 49 -4.00 2.24 5.47
N TRP A 50 -3.42 1.04 5.59
CA TRP A 50 -3.21 0.13 4.48
C TRP A 50 -4.33 -0.91 4.40
N THR A 51 -4.99 -0.98 3.24
CA THR A 51 -6.01 -1.98 2.97
C THR A 51 -5.41 -3.36 2.70
N SER A 52 -4.12 -3.38 2.32
CA SER A 52 -3.38 -4.59 2.02
C SER A 52 -1.88 -4.32 2.12
N ILE A 53 -1.14 -5.33 2.59
CA ILE A 53 0.32 -5.29 2.72
C ILE A 53 0.88 -6.56 2.10
N TRP A 54 1.92 -6.42 1.28
CA TRP A 54 2.61 -7.53 0.62
C TRP A 54 4.08 -7.54 1.00
N ILE A 55 4.68 -8.72 1.12
CA ILE A 55 6.13 -8.86 1.17
C ILE A 55 6.63 -8.98 -0.26
N LEU A 56 7.62 -8.18 -0.64
CA LEU A 56 8.29 -8.27 -1.93
C LEU A 56 9.75 -8.62 -1.75
N LYS A 57 10.20 -9.63 -2.48
CA LYS A 57 11.61 -10.06 -2.52
C LYS A 57 12.46 -9.07 -3.31
N PRO A 58 13.79 -9.07 -3.11
CA PRO A 58 14.71 -8.35 -3.99
C PRO A 58 14.45 -8.66 -5.46
N GLY A 59 14.26 -7.62 -6.27
CA GLY A 59 13.97 -7.71 -7.71
C GLY A 59 12.52 -8.07 -8.08
N GLU A 60 11.64 -8.30 -7.11
CA GLU A 60 10.24 -8.66 -7.38
C GLU A 60 9.41 -7.46 -7.83
N ILE A 61 8.46 -7.70 -8.73
CA ILE A 61 7.52 -6.71 -9.23
C ILE A 61 6.13 -7.05 -8.74
N LEU A 62 5.51 -6.13 -8.00
CA LEU A 62 4.09 -6.17 -7.70
C LEU A 62 3.33 -5.36 -8.73
N SER A 63 2.32 -5.99 -9.35
CA SER A 63 1.37 -5.28 -10.19
C SER A 63 -0.03 -5.49 -9.66
N GLY A 64 -0.78 -4.42 -9.52
CA GLY A 64 -2.18 -4.50 -9.13
C GLY A 64 -2.98 -3.32 -9.63
N THR A 65 -4.28 -3.46 -9.48
CA THR A 65 -5.21 -2.37 -9.80
C THR A 65 -5.59 -1.71 -8.49
N CYS A 66 -5.16 -0.47 -8.28
CA CYS A 66 -5.70 0.33 -7.20
C CYS A 66 -6.98 1.00 -7.72
N ILE A 67 -8.09 0.79 -7.02
CA ILE A 67 -9.30 1.55 -7.27
C ILE A 67 -9.15 2.81 -6.43
N THR A 68 -8.63 3.87 -7.05
CA THR A 68 -8.80 5.20 -6.47
C THR A 68 -10.29 5.50 -6.55
N ALA A 69 -10.96 5.49 -5.40
CA ALA A 69 -12.26 6.14 -5.29
C ALA A 69 -12.04 7.60 -5.75
N PRO A 70 -12.89 8.16 -6.62
CA PRO A 70 -12.83 9.59 -6.88
C PRO A 70 -12.93 10.26 -5.51
N TYR A 71 -11.89 11.02 -5.15
CA TYR A 71 -11.87 11.84 -3.97
C TYR A 71 -13.14 12.68 -4.03
N GLU A 72 -14.17 12.31 -3.25
CA GLU A 72 -15.29 13.21 -3.05
C GLU A 72 -14.69 14.41 -2.35
N GLU A 73 -14.44 15.44 -3.15
CA GLU A 73 -14.20 16.80 -2.71
C GLU A 73 -15.17 17.05 -1.57
N HIS A 74 -14.66 17.05 -0.34
CA HIS A 74 -15.43 17.41 0.84
C HIS A 74 -16.15 18.70 0.48
N ARG A 75 -17.47 18.60 0.28
CA ARG A 75 -18.38 19.73 0.17
C ARG A 75 -17.96 20.70 1.26
N LYS A 76 -17.40 21.85 0.86
CA LYS A 76 -17.36 23.01 1.73
C LYS A 76 -18.81 23.26 2.13
N ILE A 77 -19.16 22.85 3.34
CA ILE A 77 -20.41 23.27 3.98
C ILE A 77 -20.18 24.75 4.28
N SER A 78 -20.63 25.60 3.37
CA SER A 78 -20.73 27.03 3.62
C SER A 78 -21.89 27.22 4.59
N TYR A 79 -21.60 27.42 5.87
CA TYR A 79 -22.61 27.94 6.79
C TYR A 79 -22.95 29.35 6.32
N GLY A 80 -24.22 29.56 5.96
CA GLY A 80 -24.73 30.87 5.63
C GLY A 80 -24.59 31.84 6.81
N SER A 81 -24.32 33.09 6.50
CA SER A 81 -24.61 34.24 7.35
C SER A 81 -25.19 35.33 6.47
#